data_AF-A0A7C4IVW8-F1
#
_entry.id   AF-A0A7C4IVW8-F1
#
_cell.length_a   1.000
_cell.length_b   1.000
_cell.length_c   1.000
_cell.angle_alpha   90.00
_cell.angle_beta   90.00
_cell.angle_gamma   90.00
#
_symmetry.space_group_name_H-M   'P 1'
#
loop_
_entity.id
_entity.type
_entity.pdbx_description
1 polymer ?
#
loop_
_entity_poly.entity_id
_entity_poly.type
_entity_poly.pdbx_seq_one_letter_code
_entity_poly.pdbx_strand_id
1 'polypeptide(L)' 'MPDYIVCQKKRNNPRMDVRICERKCLQKKDCKEYLAHQHLLPRAAQPSLQADAAPVELEAA' A
#
# COMPACT_ATOMS: atom_id res chain seq x y z
N MET A 1 6.34 -8.91 -12.55
CA MET A 1 6.78 -7.65 -13.21
C MET A 1 7.15 -6.66 -12.12
N PRO A 2 8.08 -5.71 -12.33
CA PRO A 2 8.33 -4.67 -11.35
C PRO A 2 7.12 -3.74 -11.24
N ASP A 3 6.59 -3.58 -10.03
CA ASP A 3 5.54 -2.60 -9.74
C ASP A 3 6.15 -1.24 -9.41
N TYR A 4 5.52 -0.17 -9.91
CA TYR A 4 5.97 1.20 -9.73
C TYR A 4 4.85 2.06 -9.16
N ILE A 5 5.19 2.91 -8.20
CA ILE A 5 4.29 3.90 -7.60
C ILE A 5 4.84 5.31 -7.77
N VAL A 6 3.94 6.30 -7.76
CA VAL A 6 4.32 7.72 -7.88
C VAL A 6 4.49 8.31 -6.48
N CYS A 7 5.67 8.83 -6.17
CA CYS A 7 5.89 9.44 -4.87
C CYS A 7 5.36 10.88 -4.82
N GLN A 8 4.08 11.06 -4.45
CA GLN A 8 3.45 12.39 -4.33
C GLN A 8 4.05 13.29 -3.24
N LYS A 9 4.92 12.74 -2.39
CA LYS A 9 5.61 13.50 -1.34
C LYS A 9 6.80 14.31 -1.87
N LYS A 10 7.41 13.88 -2.98
CA LYS A 10 8.52 14.62 -3.60
C LYS A 10 7.92 15.59 -4.62
N ARG A 11 8.39 16.85 -4.65
CA ARG A 11 7.91 17.91 -5.56
C ARG A 11 7.83 17.51 -7.05
N ASN A 12 8.68 16.57 -7.49
CA ASN A 12 8.73 16.10 -8.88
C ASN A 12 7.95 14.80 -9.14
N ASN A 13 7.19 14.31 -8.16
CA ASN A 13 6.39 13.08 -8.24
C ASN A 13 7.10 11.93 -9.00
N PRO A 14 8.34 11.56 -8.62
CA PRO A 14 9.08 10.55 -9.36
C PRO A 14 8.38 9.19 -9.23
N ARG A 15 8.38 8.44 -10.34
CA ARG A 15 8.05 7.02 -10.32
C ARG A 15 9.16 6.25 -9.63
N MET A 16 8.82 5.47 -8.61
CA MET A 16 9.75 4.61 -7.90
C MET A 16 9.24 3.17 -7.86
N ASP A 17 10.15 2.21 -7.96
CA ASP A 17 9.83 0.79 -7.75
C ASP A 17 9.33 0.60 -6.32
N VAL A 18 8.23 -0.13 -6.18
CA VAL A 18 7.56 -0.38 -4.89
C VAL A 18 8.53 -1.01 -3.88
N ARG A 19 9.41 -1.90 -4.33
CA ARG A 19 10.43 -2.56 -3.47
C ARG A 19 11.51 -1.59 -3.01
N ILE A 20 11.76 -0.53 -3.78
CA ILE A 20 12.63 0.57 -3.37
C ILE A 20 11.90 1.44 -2.36
N CYS A 21 10.63 1.75 -2.59
CA CYS A 21 9.81 2.49 -1.62
C CYS A 21 9.71 1.75 -0.28
N GLU A 22 9.48 0.44 -0.30
CA GLU A 22 9.43 -0.42 0.88
C GLU A 22 10.74 -0.39 1.68
N ARG A 23 11.90 -0.48 1.00
CA ARG A 23 13.20 -0.56 1.68
C ARG A 23 13.78 0.80 2.06
N LYS A 24 13.54 1.85 1.27
CA LYS A 24 14.17 3.17 1.44
C LYS A 24 13.25 4.25 2.02
N CYS A 25 11.93 4.14 1.88
CA CYS A 25 11.03 5.19 2.35
C CYS A 25 10.77 5.06 3.86
N LEU A 26 11.30 6.00 4.64
CA LEU A 26 11.10 6.07 6.09
C LEU A 26 9.64 6.32 6.47
N GLN A 27 8.86 6.93 5.57
CA GLN A 27 7.45 7.26 5.81
C GLN A 27 6.48 6.43 4.97
N LYS A 28 6.91 5.22 4.56
CA LYS A 28 6.04 4.28 3.85
C LYS A 28 4.74 3.95 4.59
N LYS A 29 4.78 3.93 5.94
CA LYS A 29 3.62 3.66 6.79
C LYS A 29 2.53 4.73 6.73
N ASP A 30 2.90 5.95 6.36
CA ASP A 30 1.99 7.10 6.21
C ASP A 30 1.76 7.45 4.73
N CYS A 31 2.44 6.75 3.81
CA CYS A 31 2.38 7.05 2.39
C CYS A 31 1.13 6.43 1.75
N LYS A 32 0.14 7.27 1.44
CA LYS A 32 -1.13 6.86 0.82
C LYS A 32 -0.97 6.01 -0.44
N GLU A 33 -0.03 6.35 -1.32
CA GLU A 33 0.25 5.60 -2.55
C GLU A 33 0.81 4.20 -2.27
N TYR A 34 1.71 4.10 -1.29
CA TYR A 34 2.29 2.81 -0.91
C TYR A 34 1.25 1.92 -0.23
N LEU A 35 0.42 2.48 0.65
CA LEU A 35 -0.69 1.77 1.27
C LEU A 35 -1.71 1.32 0.22
N ALA A 36 -2.12 2.19 -0.70
CA ALA A 36 -3.05 1.84 -1.78
C ALA A 36 -2.52 0.67 -2.62
N HIS A 37 -1.22 0.68 -2.96
CA HIS A 37 -0.58 -0.44 -3.64
C HIS A 37 -0.64 -1.74 -2.83
N GLN A 38 -0.40 -1.68 -1.50
CA GLN A 38 -0.50 -2.85 -0.63
C GLN A 38 -1.93 -3.40 -0.52
N HIS A 39 -2.94 -2.54 -0.57
CA HIS A 39 -4.35 -2.93 -0.58
C HIS A 39 -4.79 -3.55 -1.93
N LEU A 40 -4.18 -3.13 -3.05
CA LEU A 40 -4.43 -3.73 -4.37
C LEU A 40 -3.83 -5.12 -4.52
N LEU A 41 -2.73 -5.41 -3.83
CA LEU A 41 -2.15 -6.75 -3.86
C LEU A 41 -3.11 -7.72 -3.14
N PRO A 42 -3.56 -8.81 -3.80
CA PRO A 42 -4.36 -9.82 -3.14
C PRO A 42 -3.57 -10.34 -1.94
N ARG A 43 -4.12 -10.09 -0.74
CA ARG A 43 -3.90 -10.53 0.66
C ARG A 43 -2.79 -11.53 1.05
N ALA A 44 -2.10 -12.17 0.11
CA ALA A 44 -1.04 -13.15 0.28
C ALA A 44 0.35 -12.53 0.60
N ALA A 45 0.55 -11.21 0.45
CA ALA A 45 1.86 -10.56 0.63
C ALA A 45 1.82 -9.36 1.59
N GLN A 46 0.98 -9.42 2.63
CA GLN A 46 0.93 -8.40 3.68
C GLN A 46 1.95 -8.76 4.79
N PRO A 47 3.01 -7.96 5.03
CA PRO A 47 3.78 -8.06 6.26
C PRO A 47 2.99 -7.38 7.37
N SER A 48 2.08 -8.13 7.99
CA SER A 48 1.47 -7.93 9.32
C SER A 48 1.35 -6.47 9.83
N LEU A 49 0.55 -5.64 9.16
CA LEU A 49 -0.08 -4.50 9.80
C LEU A 49 -1.59 -4.72 9.80
N GLN A 50 -2.00 -5.54 10.76
CA GLN A 50 -3.37 -5.74 11.20
C GLN A 50 -3.97 -4.39 11.62
N ALA A 51 -4.87 -3.85 10.80
CA ALA A 51 -5.89 -2.92 11.25
C ALA A 51 -7.23 -3.55 10.89
N ASP A 52 -7.77 -4.18 11.92
CA ASP A 52 -9.17 -4.46 12.18
C ASP A 52 -10.16 -3.71 11.26
N ALA A 53 -10.79 -4.46 10.36
CA ALA A 53 -12.08 -4.09 9.78
C ALA A 53 -12.78 -5.38 9.40
N ALA A 54 -13.56 -5.90 10.35
CA ALA A 54 -14.47 -7.02 10.17
C ALA A 54 -15.40 -6.76 8.97
N PRO A 55 -15.70 -7.77 8.12
CA PRO A 55 -16.78 -7.66 7.17
C PRO A 55 -18.09 -7.77 7.96
N VAL A 56 -18.83 -6.67 8.07
CA VAL A 56 -20.23 -6.69 8.51
C VAL A 56 -21.03 -7.58 7.56
N GLU A 57 -21.79 -8.47 8.18
CA GLU A 57 -22.53 -9.57 7.60
C GLU A 57 -23.58 -9.13 6.57
N LEU A 58 -23.80 -10.04 5.63
CA LEU A 58 -24.86 -10.08 4.64
C LEU A 58 -26.21 -10.29 5.34
N GLU A 59 -27.09 -9.29 5.34
CA GLU A 59 -28.50 -9.50 5.71
C GLU A 59 -29.37 -9.57 4.45
N ALA A 60 -29.93 -10.76 4.25
CA ALA A 60 -31.06 -11.04 3.39
C ALA A 60 -32.21 -11.53 4.29
N ALA A 61 -33.31 -10.78 4.35
CA ALA A 61 -34.67 -11.26 4.65
C ALA A 61 -35.67 -10.11 4.43
#